data_AF-A0A2H1W6P9-F1
#
_entry.id   AF-A0A2H1W6P9-F1
#
_cell.length_a   1.000
_cell.length_b   1.000
_cell.length_c   1.000
_cell.angle_alpha   90.00
_cell.angle_beta   90.00
_cell.angle_gamma   90.00
#
_symmetry.space_group_name_H-M   'P 1'
#
loop_
_entity.id
_entity.type
_entity.pdbx_description
1 polymer ?
#
loop_
_entity_poly.entity_id
_entity_poly.type
_entity_poly.pdbx_seq_one_letter_code
_entity_poly.pdbx_strand_id
1 'polypeptide(L)'
;LQQAGNIERLGRFLWSLPACERLHAHESVLKAKAMVAFHRGNFKELYRLLESHTFSPHNHPKLQSLWLKAHYMEAERLRGRPLGAVGKYRVRRKFPLPRTIWDGEETSYCFKEKSRSVLRDWYLHNPYPSPREKRELAETTGLTTVQVSLLGLAHLLELLVSNWFKNRRQRDRQAEHKD
;
A
#
# COMPACT_ATOMS: atom_id res chain seq x y z
N LEU A 1 -22.46 3.77 16.26
CA LEU A 1 -22.25 5.02 15.48
C LEU A 1 -21.33 4.81 14.28
N GLN A 2 -20.11 4.30 14.47
CA GLN A 2 -19.18 4.00 13.36
C GLN A 2 -19.73 2.93 12.37
N GLN A 3 -20.27 1.82 12.88
CA GLN A 3 -20.88 0.76 12.07
C GLN A 3 -22.20 1.19 11.40
N ALA A 4 -22.85 2.22 11.94
CA ALA A 4 -24.09 2.78 11.42
C ALA A 4 -23.86 3.89 10.38
N GLY A 5 -22.61 4.15 9.98
CA GLY A 5 -22.25 5.14 8.94
C GLY A 5 -22.49 6.61 9.31
N ASN A 6 -22.94 6.93 10.52
CA ASN A 6 -23.32 8.29 10.89
C ASN A 6 -22.13 9.08 11.45
N ILE A 7 -21.25 9.53 10.54
CA ILE A 7 -20.01 10.24 10.88
C ILE A 7 -20.27 11.63 11.49
N GLU A 8 -21.34 12.31 11.08
CA GLU A 8 -21.70 13.62 11.64
C GLU A 8 -22.15 13.52 13.10
N ARG A 9 -22.95 12.51 13.46
CA ARG A 9 -23.28 12.24 14.87
C ARG A 9 -22.05 11.81 15.67
N LEU A 10 -21.13 11.07 15.05
CA LEU A 10 -19.86 10.71 15.70
C LEU A 10 -19.01 11.95 16.00
N GLY A 11 -18.94 12.91 15.07
CA GLY A 11 -18.28 14.19 15.28
C GLY A 11 -18.86 14.95 16.48
N ARG A 12 -20.18 15.08 16.56
CA ARG A 12 -20.84 15.74 17.71
C ARG A 12 -20.60 15.02 19.04
N PHE A 13 -20.66 13.69 19.02
CA PHE A 13 -20.37 12.87 20.20
C PHE A 13 -18.93 13.07 20.70
N LEU A 14 -17.95 13.13 19.81
CA LEU A 14 -16.55 13.37 20.17
C LEU A 14 -16.35 14.76 20.80
N TRP A 15 -17.12 15.76 20.37
CA TRP A 15 -17.14 17.10 20.96
C TRP A 15 -17.79 17.14 22.34
N SER A 16 -18.75 16.27 22.62
CA SER A 16 -19.41 16.18 23.92
C SER A 16 -18.64 15.35 24.96
N LEU A 17 -17.50 14.76 24.60
CA LEU A 17 -16.70 13.99 25.55
C LEU A 17 -16.10 14.93 26.60
N PRO A 18 -16.06 14.51 27.89
CA PRO A 18 -15.40 15.28 28.93
C PRO A 18 -13.92 15.43 28.63
N ALA A 19 -13.33 16.56 29.05
CA ALA A 19 -11.91 16.90 28.87
C ALA A 19 -11.00 16.03 29.77
N CYS A 20 -11.01 14.73 29.52
CA CYS A 20 -10.19 13.75 30.21
C CYS A 20 -9.14 13.21 29.23
N GLU A 21 -7.87 13.50 29.48
CA GLU A 21 -6.77 13.11 28.59
C GLU A 21 -6.71 11.59 28.37
N ARG A 22 -6.91 10.79 29.42
CA ARG A 22 -6.97 9.32 29.32
C ARG A 22 -8.06 8.84 28.38
N LEU A 23 -9.24 9.48 28.39
CA LEU A 23 -10.33 9.12 27.50
C LEU A 23 -9.99 9.48 26.05
N HIS A 24 -9.37 10.64 25.83
CA HIS A 24 -8.97 11.09 24.51
C HIS A 24 -7.78 10.32 23.91
N ALA A 25 -6.95 9.73 24.75
CA ALA A 25 -5.86 8.83 24.36
C ALA A 25 -6.35 7.40 24.08
N HIS A 26 -7.60 7.06 24.39
CA HIS A 26 -8.12 5.72 24.13
C HIS A 26 -8.22 5.46 22.62
N GLU A 27 -7.76 4.30 22.19
CA GLU A 27 -7.58 3.96 20.78
C GLU A 27 -8.87 4.08 19.95
N SER A 28 -10.01 3.68 20.54
CA SER A 28 -11.32 3.80 19.90
C SER A 28 -11.72 5.26 19.63
N VAL A 29 -11.36 6.18 20.53
CA VAL A 29 -11.62 7.62 20.40
C VAL A 29 -10.69 8.22 19.35
N LEU A 30 -9.41 7.87 19.36
CA LEU A 30 -8.44 8.29 18.35
C LEU A 30 -8.83 7.83 16.94
N LYS A 31 -9.25 6.57 16.80
CA LYS A 31 -9.76 6.01 15.55
C LYS A 31 -11.00 6.77 15.06
N ALA A 32 -11.94 7.09 15.96
CA ALA A 32 -13.12 7.88 15.64
C ALA A 32 -12.75 9.31 15.19
N LYS A 33 -11.81 9.97 15.90
CA LYS A 33 -11.28 11.29 15.51
C LYS A 33 -10.64 11.26 14.13
N ALA A 34 -9.81 10.24 13.83
CA ALA A 34 -9.20 10.05 12.52
C ALA A 34 -10.26 9.90 11.41
N MET A 35 -11.32 9.13 11.66
CA MET A 35 -12.42 8.98 10.70
C MET A 35 -13.17 10.29 10.44
N VAL A 36 -13.45 11.07 11.50
CA VAL A 36 -14.12 12.37 11.37
C VAL A 36 -13.22 13.37 10.63
N ALA A 37 -11.92 13.41 10.94
CA ALA A 37 -10.95 14.23 10.24
C ALA A 37 -10.90 13.92 8.74
N PHE A 38 -10.86 12.63 8.38
CA PHE A 38 -10.93 12.19 6.99
C PHE A 38 -12.21 12.64 6.28
N HIS A 39 -13.39 12.44 6.90
CA HIS A 39 -14.67 12.82 6.31
C HIS A 39 -14.81 14.32 6.08
N ARG A 40 -14.26 15.14 6.99
CA ARG A 40 -14.25 16.61 6.88
C ARG A 40 -13.18 17.14 5.92
N GLY A 41 -12.36 16.28 5.31
CA GLY A 41 -11.24 16.68 4.47
C GLY A 41 -10.09 17.35 5.24
N ASN A 42 -10.06 17.25 6.57
CA ASN A 42 -8.96 17.75 7.39
C ASN A 42 -7.84 16.70 7.45
N PHE A 43 -7.13 16.54 6.34
CA PHE A 43 -6.10 15.51 6.21
C PHE A 43 -4.87 15.78 7.08
N LYS A 44 -4.54 17.05 7.36
CA LYS A 44 -3.45 17.39 8.29
C LYS A 44 -3.68 16.82 9.69
N GLU A 45 -4.92 16.93 10.19
CA GLU A 45 -5.30 16.33 11.47
C GLU A 45 -5.21 14.81 11.44
N LEU A 46 -5.73 14.21 10.36
CA LEU A 46 -5.66 12.76 10.17
C LEU A 46 -4.20 12.27 10.23
N TYR A 47 -3.28 12.90 9.50
CA TYR A 47 -1.88 12.49 9.48
C TYR A 47 -1.25 12.62 10.87
N ARG A 48 -1.47 13.75 11.55
CA ARG A 48 -0.95 13.95 12.91
C ARG A 48 -1.44 12.87 13.86
N LEU A 49 -2.74 12.54 13.86
CA LEU A 49 -3.30 11.49 14.72
C LEU A 49 -2.68 10.13 14.45
N LEU A 50 -2.53 9.78 13.17
CA LEU A 50 -1.98 8.49 12.76
C LEU A 50 -0.49 8.37 13.05
N GLU A 51 0.29 9.45 12.97
CA GLU A 51 1.73 9.45 13.22
C GLU A 51 2.09 9.53 14.71
N SER A 52 1.22 10.10 15.54
CA SER A 52 1.52 10.39 16.96
C SER A 52 1.11 9.29 17.93
N HIS A 53 0.20 8.40 17.56
CA HIS A 53 -0.35 7.38 18.46
C HIS A 53 -0.18 5.99 17.86
N THR A 54 0.27 5.04 18.66
CA THR A 54 0.34 3.64 18.26
C THR A 54 -1.05 3.01 18.30
N PHE A 55 -1.36 2.23 17.27
CA PHE A 55 -2.62 1.49 17.17
C PHE A 55 -2.37 -0.01 17.24
N SER A 56 -3.35 -0.74 17.74
CA SER A 56 -3.38 -2.19 17.76
C SER A 56 -3.53 -2.75 16.34
N PRO A 57 -2.93 -3.92 16.01
CA PRO A 57 -2.95 -4.50 14.66
C PRO A 57 -4.34 -4.66 14.04
N HIS A 58 -5.35 -4.98 14.84
CA HIS A 58 -6.73 -5.12 14.36
C HIS A 58 -7.32 -3.82 13.78
N ASN A 59 -6.78 -2.66 14.14
CA ASN A 59 -7.18 -1.36 13.60
C ASN A 59 -6.38 -0.92 12.38
N HIS A 60 -5.18 -1.50 12.16
CA HIS A 60 -4.27 -1.10 11.09
C HIS A 60 -4.92 -1.10 9.71
N PRO A 61 -5.64 -2.16 9.25
CA PRO A 61 -6.18 -2.18 7.88
C PRO A 61 -7.11 -1.00 7.58
N LYS A 62 -7.90 -0.60 8.57
CA LYS A 62 -8.83 0.53 8.43
C LYS A 62 -8.07 1.86 8.37
N LEU A 63 -7.09 2.05 9.24
CA LEU A 63 -6.31 3.29 9.35
C LEU A 63 -5.38 3.49 8.15
N GLN A 64 -4.72 2.41 7.70
CA GLN A 64 -3.93 2.39 6.46
C GLN A 64 -4.78 2.77 5.25
N SER A 65 -6.03 2.29 5.17
CA SER A 65 -6.96 2.68 4.11
C SER A 65 -7.27 4.19 4.12
N LEU A 66 -7.46 4.78 5.30
CA LEU A 66 -7.70 6.24 5.43
C LEU A 66 -6.47 7.04 5.01
N TRP A 67 -5.28 6.66 5.47
CA TRP A 67 -4.00 7.28 5.10
C TRP A 67 -3.81 7.31 3.58
N LEU A 68 -3.93 6.14 2.93
CA LEU A 68 -3.74 6.02 1.49
C LEU A 68 -4.79 6.81 0.70
N LYS A 69 -6.06 6.71 1.09
CA LYS A 69 -7.14 7.44 0.41
C LYS A 69 -6.96 8.96 0.54
N ALA A 70 -6.57 9.45 1.71
CA ALA A 70 -6.35 10.89 1.93
C ALA A 70 -5.26 11.43 0.99
N HIS A 71 -4.10 10.76 0.94
CA HIS A 71 -3.03 11.16 0.03
C HIS A 71 -3.39 11.00 -1.44
N TYR A 72 -4.19 9.99 -1.81
CA TYR A 72 -4.72 9.88 -3.18
C TYR A 72 -5.62 11.07 -3.51
N MET A 73 -6.56 11.41 -2.63
CA MET A 73 -7.48 12.54 -2.83
C MET A 73 -6.73 13.87 -2.96
N GLU A 74 -5.72 14.13 -2.12
CA GLU A 74 -4.89 15.33 -2.24
C GLU A 74 -4.12 15.37 -3.56
N ALA A 75 -3.52 14.24 -3.97
CA ALA A 75 -2.80 14.15 -5.23
C ALA A 75 -3.72 14.24 -6.47
N GLU A 76 -4.94 13.71 -6.40
CA GLU A 76 -5.96 13.87 -7.44
C GLU A 76 -6.41 15.32 -7.56
N ARG A 77 -6.67 15.98 -6.42
CA ARG A 77 -7.04 17.40 -6.37
C ARG A 77 -5.96 18.30 -6.96
N LEU A 78 -4.69 18.06 -6.62
CA LEU A 78 -3.56 18.82 -7.18
C LEU A 78 -3.39 18.60 -8.69
N ARG A 79 -3.70 17.40 -9.20
CA ARG A 79 -3.55 17.07 -10.63
C ARG A 79 -4.77 17.40 -11.47
N GLY A 80 -5.93 17.66 -10.86
CA GLY A 80 -7.20 17.88 -11.55
C GLY A 80 -7.74 16.65 -12.30
N ARG A 81 -7.19 15.45 -12.05
CA ARG A 81 -7.63 14.20 -12.69
C ARG A 81 -7.42 12.98 -11.79
N PRO A 82 -8.21 11.90 -11.98
CA PRO A 82 -8.06 10.66 -11.22
C PRO A 82 -6.67 10.03 -11.33
N LEU A 83 -6.20 9.39 -10.26
CA LEU A 83 -4.93 8.67 -10.26
C LEU A 83 -5.10 7.27 -10.87
N GLY A 84 -4.38 7.02 -11.97
CA GLY A 84 -4.10 5.66 -12.45
C GLY A 84 -3.16 4.88 -11.51
N ALA A 85 -2.94 3.59 -11.82
CA ALA A 85 -2.15 2.68 -11.00
C ALA A 85 -0.73 3.20 -10.69
N VAL A 86 -0.03 3.74 -11.69
CA VAL A 86 1.32 4.33 -11.54
C VAL A 86 1.29 5.56 -10.63
N GLY A 87 0.25 6.37 -10.72
CA GLY A 87 0.07 7.54 -9.85
C GLY A 87 -0.09 7.11 -8.39
N LYS A 88 -0.96 6.13 -8.12
CA LYS A 88 -1.14 5.56 -6.78
C LYS A 88 0.15 4.92 -6.24
N TYR A 89 0.95 4.27 -7.09
CA TYR A 89 2.26 3.75 -6.71
C TYR A 89 3.22 4.87 -6.28
N ARG A 90 3.34 5.95 -7.06
CA ARG A 90 4.19 7.10 -6.73
C ARG A 90 3.79 7.73 -5.39
N VAL A 91 2.49 7.84 -5.13
CA VAL A 91 1.98 8.36 -3.85
C VAL A 91 2.36 7.44 -2.68
N ARG A 92 2.18 6.11 -2.80
CA ARG A 92 2.61 5.16 -1.75
C ARG A 92 4.10 5.22 -1.45
N ARG A 93 4.92 5.42 -2.48
CA ARG A 93 6.38 5.58 -2.34
C ARG A 93 6.76 6.90 -1.67
N LYS A 94 6.04 7.98 -1.97
CA LYS A 94 6.30 9.31 -1.40
C LYS A 94 5.82 9.41 0.05
N PHE A 95 4.70 8.76 0.37
CA PHE A 95 4.06 8.79 1.69
C PHE A 95 3.85 7.36 2.20
N PRO A 96 4.93 6.71 2.69
CA PRO A 96 4.83 5.37 3.26
C PRO A 96 3.92 5.36 4.49
N LEU A 97 3.43 4.17 4.86
CA LEU A 97 2.64 4.02 6.08
C LEU A 97 3.50 4.31 7.32
N PRO A 98 3.01 5.08 8.31
CA PRO A 98 3.76 5.29 9.54
C PRO A 98 3.77 4.02 10.41
N ARG A 99 4.86 3.82 11.16
CA ARG A 99 5.10 2.63 12.01
C ARG A 99 4.03 2.41 13.09
N THR A 100 3.30 3.47 13.42
CA THR A 100 2.17 3.49 14.36
C THR A 100 0.95 2.70 13.88
N ILE A 101 0.77 2.54 12.57
CA ILE A 101 -0.33 1.80 11.94
C ILE A 101 0.18 0.71 11.00
N TRP A 102 1.47 0.37 11.11
CA TRP A 102 2.12 -0.62 10.28
C TRP A 102 3.25 -1.28 11.06
N ASP A 103 3.16 -2.60 11.19
CA ASP A 103 4.16 -3.48 11.81
C ASP A 103 5.52 -3.47 11.11
N GLY A 104 5.61 -2.88 9.91
CA GLY A 104 6.86 -2.84 9.17
C GLY A 104 7.12 -4.07 8.31
N GLU A 105 6.17 -5.02 8.29
CA GLU A 105 6.23 -6.12 7.35
C GLU A 105 5.88 -5.58 5.96
N GLU A 106 6.91 -5.35 5.16
CA GLU A 106 6.76 -4.94 3.78
C GLU A 106 6.14 -6.10 3.00
N THR A 107 4.83 -6.04 2.76
CA THR A 107 4.20 -6.84 1.70
C THR A 107 4.61 -6.26 0.36
N SER A 108 5.91 -6.42 0.05
CA SER A 108 6.51 -6.06 -1.22
C SER A 108 6.07 -7.09 -2.24
N TYR A 109 4.87 -6.86 -2.79
CA TYR A 109 4.34 -7.33 -4.07
C TYR A 109 4.91 -8.70 -4.54
N CYS A 110 4.18 -9.78 -4.24
CA CYS A 110 4.30 -11.16 -4.75
C CYS A 110 5.66 -11.90 -4.64
N PHE A 111 6.77 -11.26 -4.30
CA PHE A 111 8.08 -11.90 -4.28
C PHE A 111 8.65 -11.93 -2.86
N LYS A 112 8.83 -13.13 -2.31
CA LYS A 112 9.74 -13.34 -1.17
C LYS A 112 11.16 -12.99 -1.64
N GLU A 113 12.05 -12.58 -0.72
CA GLU A 113 13.42 -12.16 -1.09
C GLU A 113 14.19 -13.29 -1.82
N LYS A 114 13.93 -14.54 -1.45
CA LYS A 114 14.42 -15.74 -2.14
C LYS A 114 14.03 -15.76 -3.63
N SER A 115 12.79 -15.43 -3.97
CA SER A 115 12.32 -15.36 -5.37
C SER A 115 13.00 -14.24 -6.16
N ARG A 116 13.35 -13.13 -5.50
CA ARG A 116 14.08 -12.01 -6.13
C ARG A 116 15.52 -12.38 -6.47
N SER A 117 16.20 -13.15 -5.62
CA SER A 117 17.57 -13.60 -5.87
C SER A 117 17.65 -14.43 -7.15
N VAL A 118 16.80 -15.44 -7.28
CA VAL A 118 16.71 -16.30 -8.49
C VAL A 118 16.45 -15.48 -9.76
N LEU A 119 15.54 -14.49 -9.72
CA LEU A 119 15.29 -13.62 -10.88
C LEU A 119 16.48 -12.73 -11.23
N ARG A 120 17.23 -12.24 -10.24
CA ARG A 120 18.46 -11.44 -10.48
C ARG A 120 19.55 -12.30 -11.09
N ASP A 121 19.78 -13.48 -10.53
CA ASP A 121 20.80 -14.41 -11.01
C ASP A 121 20.50 -14.80 -12.45
N TRP A 122 19.24 -15.13 -12.76
CA TRP A 122 18.84 -15.46 -14.12
C TRP A 122 19.02 -14.28 -15.09
N TYR A 123 18.67 -13.06 -14.68
CA TYR A 123 18.85 -11.85 -15.50
C TYR A 123 20.30 -11.61 -15.92
N LEU A 124 21.26 -11.92 -15.04
CA LEU A 124 22.69 -11.81 -15.36
C LEU A 124 23.10 -12.80 -16.46
N HIS A 125 22.46 -13.97 -16.52
CA HIS A 125 22.74 -14.99 -17.54
C HIS A 125 21.98 -14.73 -18.84
N ASN A 126 20.72 -14.34 -18.77
CA ASN A 126 19.88 -14.05 -19.93
C ASN A 126 18.87 -12.92 -19.59
N PRO A 127 18.94 -11.74 -20.23
CA PRO A 127 17.98 -10.67 -20.00
C PRO A 127 16.63 -10.83 -20.74
N TYR A 128 16.50 -11.84 -21.60
CA TYR A 128 15.37 -12.04 -22.52
C TYR A 128 14.86 -13.50 -22.49
N PRO A 129 14.14 -13.91 -21.43
CA PRO A 129 13.58 -15.25 -21.36
C PRO A 129 12.49 -15.46 -22.41
N SER A 130 12.52 -16.64 -23.03
CA SER A 130 11.45 -17.19 -23.85
C SER A 130 10.20 -17.48 -22.99
N PRO A 131 9.01 -17.63 -23.61
CA PRO A 131 7.79 -17.97 -22.88
C PRO A 131 7.87 -19.25 -22.05
N ARG A 132 8.68 -20.23 -22.47
CA ARG A 132 8.92 -21.46 -21.71
C ARG A 132 9.77 -21.19 -20.47
N GLU A 133 10.89 -20.49 -20.62
CA GLU A 133 11.79 -20.14 -19.51
C GLU A 133 11.08 -19.26 -18.46
N LYS A 134 10.16 -18.38 -18.89
CA LYS A 134 9.33 -17.60 -17.96
C LYS A 134 8.42 -18.47 -17.09
N ARG A 135 7.87 -19.55 -17.64
CA ARG A 135 7.03 -20.51 -16.89
C ARG A 135 7.89 -21.28 -15.88
N GLU A 136 9.03 -21.79 -16.32
CA GLU A 136 9.99 -22.50 -15.45
C GLU A 136 10.50 -21.59 -14.31
N LEU A 137 10.75 -20.30 -14.59
CA LEU A 137 11.08 -19.31 -13.57
C LEU A 137 9.94 -19.05 -12.59
N ALA A 138 8.69 -18.94 -13.07
CA ALA A 138 7.54 -18.73 -12.21
C ALA A 138 7.30 -19.91 -11.25
N GLU A 139 7.52 -21.14 -11.73
CA GLU A 139 7.45 -22.37 -10.94
C GLU A 139 8.58 -22.43 -9.91
N THR A 140 9.83 -22.23 -10.34
CA THR A 140 11.02 -22.30 -9.49
C THR A 140 11.02 -21.23 -8.38
N THR A 141 10.50 -20.04 -8.68
CA THR A 141 10.44 -18.93 -7.72
C THR A 141 9.29 -19.04 -6.73
N GLY A 142 8.41 -20.04 -6.84
CA GLY A 142 7.31 -20.26 -5.92
C GLY A 142 6.27 -19.15 -5.92
N LEU A 143 6.11 -18.44 -7.05
CA LEU A 143 5.14 -17.34 -7.18
C LEU A 143 3.68 -17.80 -7.17
N THR A 144 3.46 -19.11 -7.11
CA THR A 144 2.17 -19.78 -6.99
C THR A 144 1.41 -19.46 -5.69
N THR A 145 2.03 -18.81 -4.70
CA THR A 145 1.38 -18.51 -3.41
C THR A 145 0.35 -17.36 -3.40
N VAL A 146 0.01 -16.74 -4.53
CA VAL A 146 -1.30 -16.05 -4.65
C VAL A 146 -2.29 -17.04 -5.27
N GLN A 147 -2.72 -17.98 -4.43
CA GLN A 147 -3.86 -18.89 -4.59
C GLN A 147 -4.01 -19.58 -5.96
N VAL A 148 -3.53 -20.82 -5.99
CA VAL A 148 -3.99 -21.92 -6.85
C VAL A 148 -5.46 -22.25 -6.54
N SER A 149 -6.36 -21.33 -6.85
CA SER A 149 -7.79 -21.58 -6.90
C SER A 149 -8.35 -20.91 -8.14
N LEU A 150 -8.68 -21.78 -9.11
CA LEU A 150 -9.33 -21.53 -10.41
C LEU A 150 -8.38 -21.30 -11.60
N LEU A 151 -8.70 -22.05 -12.66
CA LEU A 151 -8.01 -22.32 -13.92
C LEU A 151 -7.80 -21.07 -14.84
N GLY A 152 -7.46 -19.91 -14.30
CA GLY A 152 -7.39 -18.64 -15.04
C GLY A 152 -6.15 -17.76 -14.79
N LEU A 153 -5.19 -18.19 -13.96
CA LEU A 153 -4.12 -17.31 -13.46
C LEU A 153 -2.69 -17.62 -13.94
N ALA A 154 -2.47 -18.66 -14.75
CA ALA A 154 -1.15 -18.91 -15.34
C ALA A 154 -0.61 -17.70 -16.14
N HIS A 155 -1.51 -16.96 -16.80
CA HIS A 155 -1.18 -15.73 -17.52
C HIS A 155 -0.70 -14.61 -16.57
N LEU A 156 -1.24 -14.53 -15.35
CA LEU A 156 -0.85 -13.48 -14.39
C LEU A 156 0.60 -13.67 -13.91
N LEU A 157 1.05 -14.92 -13.75
CA LEU A 157 2.42 -15.26 -13.36
C LEU A 157 3.41 -14.90 -14.47
N GLU A 158 3.11 -15.25 -15.72
CA GLU A 158 3.92 -14.87 -16.88
C GLU A 158 4.01 -13.33 -17.04
N LEU A 159 2.94 -12.60 -16.73
CA LEU A 159 2.92 -11.15 -16.74
C LEU A 159 3.80 -10.55 -15.64
N LEU A 160 3.83 -11.12 -14.44
CA LEU A 160 4.68 -10.63 -13.35
C LEU A 160 6.16 -10.81 -13.67
N VAL A 161 6.57 -11.99 -14.14
CA VAL A 161 7.95 -12.24 -14.61
C VAL A 161 8.27 -11.31 -15.77
N SER A 162 7.40 -11.23 -16.78
CA SER A 162 7.59 -10.34 -17.93
C SER A 162 7.73 -8.87 -17.53
N ASN A 163 6.93 -8.39 -16.60
CA ASN A 163 7.00 -7.01 -16.10
C ASN A 163 8.29 -6.76 -15.32
N TRP A 164 8.75 -7.73 -14.53
CA TRP A 164 10.00 -7.61 -13.80
C TRP A 164 11.19 -7.43 -14.75
N PHE A 165 11.31 -8.28 -15.77
CA PHE A 165 12.37 -8.20 -16.79
C PHE A 165 12.28 -6.90 -17.60
N LYS A 166 11.07 -6.47 -18.01
CA LYS A 166 10.86 -5.18 -18.70
C LYS A 166 11.33 -3.99 -17.84
N ASN A 167 10.95 -3.97 -16.56
CA ASN A 167 11.32 -2.90 -15.62
C ASN A 167 12.81 -2.91 -15.25
N ARG A 168 13.48 -4.07 -15.27
CA ARG A 168 14.92 -4.16 -15.06
C ARG A 168 15.69 -3.56 -16.24
N ARG A 169 15.37 -3.96 -17.48
CA ARG A 169 15.98 -3.38 -18.70
C ARG A 169 15.75 -1.88 -18.84
N GLN A 170 14.60 -1.37 -18.41
CA GLN A 170 14.34 0.08 -18.40
C GLN A 170 15.25 0.83 -17.41
N ARG A 171 15.57 0.23 -16.25
CA ARG A 171 16.49 0.82 -15.28
C ARG A 171 17.93 0.82 -15.79
N ASP A 172 18.34 -0.26 -16.45
CA ASP A 172 19.70 -0.38 -16.98
C ASP A 172 19.94 0.65 -18.12
N ARG A 173 19.00 0.79 -19.07
CA ARG A 173 19.07 1.87 -20.09
C ARG A 173 19.07 3.28 -19.51
N GLN A 174 18.37 3.50 -18.38
CA GLN A 174 18.39 4.80 -17.70
C GLN A 174 19.68 5.06 -16.92
N ALA A 175 20.43 4.02 -16.56
CA ALA A 175 21.74 4.14 -15.94
C ALA A 175 22.81 4.43 -17.01
N GLU A 176 22.76 3.75 -18.15
CA GLU A 176 23.66 3.98 -19.30
C GLU A 176 23.55 5.40 -19.90
N HIS A 177 22.38 6.05 -19.79
CA HIS A 177 22.15 7.41 -20.26
C HIS A 177 22.53 8.52 -19.26
N LYS A 178 23.00 8.16 -18.05
CA LYS A 178 23.38 9.11 -17.00
C LYS A 178 24.89 9.30 -16.85
N ASP A 179 25.66 8.53 -17.59
CA ASP A 179 27.09 8.72 -17.81
C ASP A 179 27.32 9.45 -19.15
#